data_AF-J9D7M4-F1
#
_entry.id   AF-J9D7M4-F1
#
_cell.length_a   1.000
_cell.length_b   1.000
_cell.length_c   1.000
_cell.angle_alpha   90.00
_cell.angle_beta   90.00
_cell.angle_gamma   90.00
#
_symmetry.space_group_name_H-M   'P 1'
#
loop_
_entity.id
_entity.type
_entity.pdbx_description
1 polymer ?
#
loop_
_entity_poly.entity_id
_entity_poly.type
_entity_poly.pdbx_seq_one_letter_code
_entity_poly.pdbx_strand_id
1 'polypeptide(L)'
;MQIQLKINFPFNLKSVQNFHEFLISYEQNKNVIKFSLPIKINLRTSNNLHINYEETQTNKSKKDYLYTIIFEKMADVREFINDPQLYAISGLNDLSVQEVEAEANRKMLDYEKHEKKNNFKTMVEDEDGWIRFV
;
A
#
# COMPACT_ATOMS: atom_id res chain seq x y z
N MET A 1 -4.28 4.96 25.27
CA MET A 1 -3.60 3.76 25.83
C MET A 1 -2.68 3.20 24.75
N GLN A 2 -1.74 2.29 25.06
CA GLN A 2 -0.86 1.68 24.04
C GLN A 2 -1.02 0.16 24.04
N ILE A 3 -0.96 -0.45 22.86
CA ILE A 3 -0.99 -1.91 22.65
C ILE A 3 -0.02 -2.29 21.52
N GLN A 4 0.45 -3.53 21.57
CA GLN A 4 1.25 -4.14 20.50
C GLN A 4 0.31 -4.85 19.53
N LEU A 5 -0.06 -4.17 18.44
CA LEU A 5 -0.95 -4.70 17.42
C LEU A 5 -0.20 -5.61 16.45
N LYS A 6 -0.63 -6.85 16.31
CA LYS A 6 -0.10 -7.80 15.34
C LYS A 6 -0.94 -7.79 14.06
N ILE A 7 -0.33 -7.49 12.92
CA ILE A 7 -0.96 -7.54 11.60
C ILE A 7 -0.42 -8.73 10.84
N ASN A 8 -1.27 -9.71 10.55
CA ASN A 8 -0.95 -10.88 9.74
C ASN A 8 -1.22 -10.57 8.26
N PHE A 9 -0.23 -10.80 7.41
CA PHE A 9 -0.29 -10.59 5.98
C PHE A 9 -0.60 -11.91 5.23
N PRO A 10 -1.37 -11.86 4.13
CA PRO A 10 -1.83 -13.05 3.41
C PRO A 10 -0.77 -13.62 2.46
N PHE A 11 0.49 -13.17 2.54
CA PHE A 11 1.58 -13.66 1.69
C PHE A 11 2.65 -14.37 2.52
N ASN A 12 3.16 -15.46 1.98
CA ASN A 12 4.30 -16.19 2.54
C ASN A 12 5.52 -15.95 1.66
N LEU A 13 6.48 -15.16 2.15
CA LEU A 13 7.82 -15.15 1.60
C LEU A 13 8.57 -16.32 2.24
N LYS A 14 9.16 -17.20 1.43
CA LYS A 14 9.88 -18.41 1.91
C LYS A 14 10.82 -18.01 3.05
N SER A 15 10.56 -18.56 4.25
CA SER A 15 11.33 -18.38 5.49
C SER A 15 11.17 -17.06 6.26
N VAL A 16 10.17 -16.23 5.96
CA VAL A 16 9.90 -14.98 6.71
C VAL A 16 8.55 -15.06 7.42
N GLN A 17 8.49 -14.59 8.67
CA GLN A 17 7.23 -14.47 9.41
C GLN A 17 6.26 -13.56 8.63
N ASN A 18 5.03 -14.03 8.44
CA ASN A 18 3.99 -13.33 7.68
C ASN A 18 3.24 -12.31 8.53
N PHE A 19 3.85 -11.76 9.58
CA PHE A 19 3.21 -10.77 10.43
C PHE A 19 4.19 -9.64 10.78
N HIS A 20 3.63 -8.48 11.11
CA HIS A 20 4.37 -7.35 11.65
C HIS A 20 3.68 -6.84 12.92
N GLU A 21 4.48 -6.45 13.90
CA GLU A 21 3.98 -5.92 15.17
C GLU A 21 4.19 -4.41 15.21
N PHE A 22 3.11 -3.68 15.47
CA PHE A 22 3.11 -2.24 15.60
C PHE A 22 2.81 -1.87 17.06
N LEU A 23 3.67 -1.07 17.67
CA LEU A 23 3.31 -0.39 18.91
C LEU A 23 2.42 0.81 18.56
N ILE A 24 1.13 0.72 18.87
CA ILE A 24 0.15 1.75 18.51
C ILE A 24 -0.51 2.34 19.75
N SER A 25 -0.82 3.63 19.65
CA SER A 25 -1.75 4.29 20.57
C SER A 25 -3.18 4.05 20.08
N TYR A 26 -4.08 3.73 21.00
CA TYR A 26 -5.50 3.58 20.70
C TYR A 26 -6.39 4.35 21.69
N GLU A 27 -7.57 4.72 21.19
CA GLU A 27 -8.68 5.27 21.95
C GLU A 27 -9.83 4.25 21.96
N GLN A 28 -10.41 4.02 23.14
CA GLN A 28 -11.58 3.17 23.30
C GLN A 28 -12.75 4.03 23.76
N ASN A 29 -13.87 3.94 23.04
CA ASN A 29 -15.14 4.52 23.46
C ASN A 29 -16.24 3.46 23.33
N LYS A 30 -16.70 2.95 24.47
CA LYS A 30 -17.66 1.83 24.55
C LYS A 30 -17.17 0.65 23.68
N ASN A 31 -17.95 0.32 22.65
CA ASN A 31 -17.74 -0.78 21.72
C ASN A 31 -16.92 -0.38 20.49
N VAL A 32 -16.27 0.78 20.51
CA VAL A 32 -15.48 1.30 19.40
C VAL A 32 -14.02 1.44 19.82
N ILE A 33 -13.12 0.93 18.99
CA ILE A 33 -11.67 1.15 19.09
C ILE A 33 -11.21 1.97 17.90
N LYS A 34 -10.44 3.02 18.17
CA LYS A 34 -9.80 3.86 17.16
C LYS A 34 -8.29 3.84 17.34
N PHE A 35 -7.55 3.73 16.24
CA PHE A 35 -6.09 3.80 16.24
C PHE A 35 -5.59 4.31 14.90
N SER A 36 -4.35 4.80 14.84
CA SER A 36 -3.74 5.25 13.60
C SER A 36 -2.62 4.33 13.14
N LEU A 37 -2.47 4.18 11.82
CA LEU A 37 -1.30 3.57 11.20
C LEU A 37 -0.72 4.50 10.13
N PRO A 38 0.61 4.48 9.92
CA PRO A 38 1.27 5.29 8.89
C PRO A 38 1.08 4.72 7.47
N ILE A 39 0.31 3.64 7.33
CA ILE A 39 0.12 2.89 6.08
C ILE A 39 -1.36 2.61 5.87
N LYS A 40 -1.80 2.73 4.62
CA LYS A 40 -3.14 2.35 4.18
C LYS A 40 -3.16 0.85 3.95
N ILE A 41 -3.96 0.11 4.70
CA ILE A 41 -4.11 -1.34 4.58
C ILE A 41 -5.58 -1.68 4.83
N ASN A 42 -6.16 -2.53 3.99
CA ASN A 42 -7.47 -3.10 4.29
C ASN A 42 -7.31 -4.18 5.37
N LEU A 43 -8.00 -4.01 6.50
CA LEU A 43 -7.85 -4.87 7.66
C LEU A 43 -9.19 -5.53 8.02
N ARG A 44 -9.10 -6.73 8.58
CA ARG A 44 -10.22 -7.42 9.25
C ARG A 44 -9.77 -8.00 10.59
N THR A 45 -10.73 -8.19 11.49
CA THR A 45 -10.52 -8.96 12.73
C THR A 45 -10.63 -10.47 12.46
N SER A 46 -10.26 -11.29 13.44
CA SER A 46 -10.49 -12.75 13.43
C SER A 46 -11.96 -13.13 13.24
N ASN A 47 -12.87 -12.31 13.78
CA ASN A 47 -14.32 -12.49 13.67
C ASN A 47 -14.89 -11.92 12.35
N ASN A 48 -14.03 -11.62 11.36
CA ASN A 48 -14.40 -11.05 10.05
C ASN A 48 -15.16 -9.71 10.13
N LEU A 49 -14.96 -8.93 11.20
CA LEU A 49 -15.48 -7.57 11.24
C LEU A 49 -14.67 -6.70 10.27
N HIS A 50 -15.39 -5.95 9.42
CA HIS A 50 -14.78 -4.95 8.56
C HIS A 50 -14.31 -3.76 9.38
N ILE A 51 -13.12 -3.25 9.04
CA ILE A 51 -12.50 -2.11 9.69
C ILE A 51 -12.57 -0.94 8.71
N ASN A 52 -13.24 0.14 9.13
CA ASN A 52 -13.29 1.36 8.36
C ASN A 52 -12.01 2.15 8.58
N TYR A 53 -11.52 2.83 7.55
CA TYR A 53 -10.40 3.76 7.67
C TYR A 53 -10.73 5.09 7.00
N GLU A 54 -10.17 6.15 7.55
CA GLU A 54 -10.26 7.51 7.01
C GLU A 54 -8.84 8.07 6.89
N GLU A 55 -8.54 8.75 5.78
CA GLU A 55 -7.27 9.44 5.60
C GLU A 55 -7.26 10.72 6.43
N THR A 56 -6.29 10.85 7.33
CA THR A 56 -6.14 12.02 8.19
C THR A 56 -4.80 12.70 7.93
N GLN A 57 -4.83 14.00 7.66
CA GLN A 57 -3.62 14.79 7.50
C GLN A 57 -3.24 15.39 8.86
N THR A 58 -2.50 14.62 9.67
CA THR A 58 -2.02 15.06 10.99
C THR A 58 -0.84 16.03 10.86
N ASN A 59 -0.03 15.91 9.80
CA ASN A 59 1.10 16.79 9.52
C ASN A 59 1.23 17.10 8.02
N LYS A 60 1.81 18.27 7.70
CA LYS A 60 2.01 18.75 6.32
C LYS A 60 2.80 17.79 5.42
N SER A 61 3.49 16.78 5.96
CA SER A 61 4.31 15.83 5.20
C SER A 61 4.00 14.34 5.41
N LYS A 62 3.20 13.95 6.43
CA LYS A 62 2.95 12.54 6.74
C LYS A 62 1.45 12.29 6.81
N LYS A 63 0.97 11.44 5.91
CA LYS A 63 -0.41 10.94 5.91
C LYS A 63 -0.50 9.82 6.94
N ASP A 64 -1.39 9.97 7.91
CA ASP A 64 -1.74 8.91 8.84
C ASP A 64 -3.17 8.46 8.54
N TYR A 65 -3.42 7.16 8.62
CA TYR A 65 -4.72 6.57 8.37
C TYR A 65 -5.35 6.23 9.72
N LEU A 66 -6.53 6.80 9.99
CA LEU A 66 -7.29 6.53 11.21
C LEU A 66 -8.20 5.33 10.95
N TYR A 67 -8.01 4.27 11.72
CA TYR A 67 -8.80 3.05 11.67
C TYR A 67 -9.82 3.04 12.80
N THR A 68 -11.04 2.62 12.48
CA THR A 68 -12.13 2.45 13.45
C THR A 68 -12.68 1.04 13.36
N ILE A 69 -12.66 0.33 14.49
CA ILE A 69 -13.30 -0.97 14.67
C ILE A 69 -14.53 -0.77 15.54
N ILE A 70 -15.67 -1.27 15.08
CA ILE A 70 -16.93 -1.25 15.83
C ILE A 70 -17.28 -2.70 16.17
N PHE A 71 -17.33 -3.01 17.46
CA PHE A 71 -17.69 -4.31 17.99
C PHE A 71 -19.19 -4.35 18.34
N GLU A 72 -19.83 -5.51 18.25
CA GLU A 72 -21.22 -5.65 18.69
C GLU A 72 -21.32 -5.76 20.21
N LYS A 73 -20.35 -6.44 20.85
CA LYS A 73 -20.34 -6.68 22.29
C LYS A 73 -19.10 -6.10 22.95
N MET A 74 -19.25 -5.59 24.16
CA MET A 74 -18.14 -5.13 25.01
C MET A 74 -17.18 -6.26 25.42
N ALA A 75 -17.62 -7.52 25.36
CA ALA A 75 -16.75 -8.67 25.59
C ALA A 75 -15.67 -8.76 24.50
N ASP A 76 -16.08 -8.66 23.23
CA ASP A 76 -15.20 -8.73 22.05
C ASP A 76 -14.12 -7.63 22.06
N VAL A 77 -14.46 -6.43 22.56
CA VAL A 77 -13.50 -5.33 22.75
C VAL A 77 -12.39 -5.73 23.70
N ARG A 78 -12.74 -6.37 24.83
CA ARG A 78 -11.77 -6.81 25.84
C ARG A 78 -10.92 -7.96 25.31
N GLU A 79 -11.53 -8.90 24.60
CA GLU A 79 -10.80 -9.99 23.93
C GLU A 79 -9.79 -9.43 22.93
N PHE A 80 -10.19 -8.46 22.11
CA PHE A 80 -9.28 -7.81 21.17
C PHE A 80 -8.15 -7.06 21.87
N ILE A 81 -8.41 -6.35 22.98
CA ILE A 81 -7.34 -5.63 23.71
C ILE A 81 -6.34 -6.62 24.33
N ASN A 82 -6.79 -7.79 24.76
CA ASN A 82 -5.92 -8.82 25.36
C ASN A 82 -5.05 -9.51 24.29
N ASP A 83 -5.56 -9.74 23.09
CA ASP A 83 -4.81 -10.29 21.96
C ASP A 83 -5.12 -9.52 20.65
N PRO A 84 -4.50 -8.34 20.48
CA PRO A 84 -4.81 -7.44 19.37
C PRO A 84 -4.20 -7.94 18.07
N GLN A 85 -4.96 -8.76 17.36
CA GLN A 85 -4.60 -9.34 16.07
C GLN A 85 -5.55 -8.90 14.96
N LEU A 86 -4.96 -8.45 13.86
CA LEU A 86 -5.65 -8.11 12.63
C LEU A 86 -5.06 -8.86 11.45
N TYR A 87 -5.83 -8.97 10.38
CA TYR A 87 -5.45 -9.62 9.15
C TYR A 87 -5.55 -8.62 8.01
N ALA A 88 -4.44 -8.40 7.31
CA ALA A 88 -4.43 -7.63 6.08
C ALA A 88 -5.17 -8.43 4.99
N ILE A 89 -6.11 -7.77 4.34
CA ILE A 89 -6.79 -8.28 3.15
C ILE A 89 -5.99 -7.78 1.96
N SER A 90 -5.61 -8.69 1.06
CA SER A 90 -5.04 -8.34 -0.24
C SER A 90 -6.09 -7.53 -1.03
N GLY A 91 -5.95 -6.21 -1.07
CA GLY A 91 -6.97 -5.36 -1.68
C GLY A 91 -6.60 -3.88 -1.80
N LEU A 92 -5.33 -3.55 -2.01
CA LEU A 92 -4.94 -2.19 -2.44
C LEU A 92 -4.20 -2.18 -3.78
N ASN A 93 -4.27 -3.28 -4.53
CA ASN A 93 -3.98 -3.30 -5.95
C ASN A 93 -5.31 -3.51 -6.71
N ASP A 94 -6.27 -2.61 -6.52
CA ASP A 94 -7.23 -2.29 -7.59
C ASP A 94 -6.57 -1.27 -8.53
N LEU A 95 -5.30 -1.51 -8.92
CA LEU A 95 -4.92 -1.11 -10.26
C LEU A 95 -5.39 -2.29 -11.10
N SER A 96 -6.49 -2.09 -11.82
CA SER A 96 -6.89 -3.02 -12.86
C SER A 96 -5.65 -3.34 -13.71
N VAL A 97 -5.54 -4.57 -14.23
CA VAL A 97 -4.43 -4.94 -15.13
C VAL A 97 -4.22 -3.88 -16.21
N GLN A 98 -5.32 -3.25 -16.65
CA GLN A 98 -5.36 -2.14 -17.60
C GLN A 98 -4.68 -0.85 -17.10
N GLU A 99 -4.80 -0.50 -15.82
CA GLU A 99 -4.13 0.68 -15.25
C GLU A 99 -2.63 0.43 -15.04
N VAL A 100 -2.24 -0.79 -14.66
CA VAL A 100 -0.82 -1.19 -14.60
C VAL A 100 -0.21 -1.19 -16.00
N GLU A 101 -0.91 -1.74 -16.99
CA GLU A 101 -0.51 -1.73 -18.39
C GLU A 101 -0.45 -0.31 -18.94
N ALA A 102 -1.39 0.57 -18.59
CA ALA A 102 -1.38 1.97 -19.00
C ALA A 102 -0.21 2.74 -18.38
N GLU A 103 0.11 2.51 -17.10
CA GLU A 103 1.26 3.14 -16.46
C GLU A 103 2.59 2.62 -17.03
N ALA A 104 2.69 1.32 -17.28
CA ALA A 104 3.85 0.70 -17.91
C ALA A 104 4.05 1.22 -19.34
N ASN A 105 2.99 1.26 -20.16
CA ASN A 105 3.02 1.81 -21.51
C ASN A 105 3.36 3.30 -21.51
N ARG A 106 2.83 4.08 -20.56
CA ARG A 106 3.16 5.49 -20.43
C ARG A 106 4.62 5.72 -20.08
N LYS A 107 5.18 4.94 -19.15
CA LYS A 107 6.62 4.99 -18.81
C LYS A 107 7.50 4.56 -19.98
N MET A 108 7.09 3.54 -20.74
CA MET A 108 7.80 3.11 -21.95
C MET A 108 7.79 4.20 -23.04
N LEU A 109 6.64 4.84 -23.27
CA LEU A 109 6.51 5.94 -24.24
C LEU A 109 7.30 7.18 -23.81
N ASP A 110 7.34 7.50 -22.52
CA ASP A 110 8.15 8.60 -21.99
C ASP A 110 9.65 8.29 -22.12
N TYR A 111 10.07 7.04 -21.89
CA TYR A 111 11.44 6.56 -22.15
C TYR A 111 11.81 6.69 -23.63
N GLU A 112 10.97 6.18 -24.54
CA GLU A 112 11.20 6.30 -26.00
C GLU A 112 11.25 7.76 -26.45
N LYS A 113 10.42 8.64 -25.89
CA LYS A 113 10.45 10.09 -26.18
C LYS A 113 11.74 10.76 -25.70
N HIS A 114 12.28 10.32 -24.56
CA HIS A 114 13.50 10.89 -24.00
C HIS A 114 14.76 10.33 -24.69
N GLU A 115 14.78 9.05 -25.08
CA GLU A 115 15.88 8.50 -25.89
C GLU A 115 15.90 9.03 -27.32
N LYS A 116 14.74 9.18 -27.99
CA LYS A 116 14.67 9.76 -29.34
C LYS A 116 15.08 11.24 -29.39
N LYS A 117 15.01 11.97 -28.28
CA LYS A 117 15.52 13.35 -28.19
C LYS A 117 17.06 13.42 -28.12
N ASN A 118 17.74 12.36 -27.68
CA ASN A 118 19.19 12.36 -27.51
C ASN A 118 19.98 11.84 -28.71
N ASN A 119 19.33 11.28 -29.73
CA ASN A 119 20.01 10.76 -30.93
C ASN A 119 19.37 11.32 -32.22
N PHE A 120 19.43 12.64 -32.42
CA PHE A 120 19.45 13.17 -33.79
C PHE A 120 20.86 13.03 -34.33
N LYS A 121 21.20 11.82 -34.78
CA LYS A 121 22.28 11.66 -35.76
C LYS A 121 21.64 11.41 -37.10
N THR A 122 21.88 12.32 -38.05
CA THR A 122 21.41 12.19 -39.42
C THR A 122 22.15 11.03 -40.05
N MET A 123 21.42 10.01 -40.48
CA MET A 123 21.99 8.92 -41.27
C MET A 123 22.30 9.48 -42.67
N VAL A 124 23.57 9.51 -43.04
CA VAL A 124 24.03 9.91 -44.37
C VAL A 124 24.61 8.66 -45.05
N GLU A 125 24.07 8.34 -46.23
CA GLU A 125 24.60 7.31 -47.11
C GLU A 125 25.53 7.99 -48.12
N ASP A 126 26.83 7.71 -48.02
CA ASP A 126 27.82 8.20 -48.99
C ASP A 126 27.75 7.34 -50.27
N GLU A 127 28.19 7.88 -51.42
CA GLU A 127 28.04 7.25 -52.75
C GLU A 127 28.68 5.85 -52.89
N ASP A 128 29.58 5.48 -51.97
CA ASP A 128 30.21 4.15 -51.88
C ASP A 128 29.41 3.14 -51.01
N GLY A 129 28.21 3.50 -50.55
CA GLY A 129 27.29 2.61 -49.83
C GLY A 129 27.61 2.39 -48.35
N TRP A 130 28.56 3.13 -47.78
CA TRP A 130 28.84 3.10 -46.34
C TRP A 130 27.93 4.07 -45.59
N ILE A 131 27.35 3.61 -44.49
CA ILE A 131 26.42 4.39 -43.66
C ILE A 131 27.17 4.96 -42.45
N ARG A 132 27.09 6.28 -42.26
CA ARG A 132 27.56 6.95 -41.04
C ARG A 132 26.46 7.75 -40.36
N PHE A 133 26.53 7.81 -39.03
CA PHE A 133 25.63 8.59 -38.18
C PHE A 133 26.32 9.89 -37.78
N VAL A 134 25.85 11.03 -38.30
CA VAL A 134 26.40 12.38 -38.00
C VAL A 134 25.50 13.14 -37.06
#